data_AF-A0A0V1I2B2-F1
#
_entry.id   AF-A0A0V1I2B2-F1
#
_cell.length_a   1.000
_cell.length_b   1.000
_cell.length_c   1.000
_cell.angle_alpha   90.00
_cell.angle_beta   90.00
_cell.angle_gamma   90.00
#
_symmetry.space_group_name_H-M   'P 1'
#
loop_
_entity.id
_entity.type
_entity.pdbx_description
1 polymer ?
#
loop_
_entity_poly.entity_id
_entity_poly.type
_entity_poly.pdbx_seq_one_letter_code
_entity_poly.pdbx_strand_id
1 'polypeptide(L)'
;MATFTPQIAPSSLLKTKDATEDGPRRQTKEEYRKLKELEEARKAGTVPAMTDVETGSDINPHIPHYIAQAPWYIGAAGPTLKHQKPHPERQKELAAITQWYKRGVSDQVAQKYRKGACENCGAMTHKRKDCLERPRKIGAKYTNDSIAADEFSQPNIKLDYDAKRDRWNGFDASSYNAQAVKEFDQLEEARKKIRLEKCTDSEPVDQKDDSTMLAEEDRIALKDVDEDKYAEHASMPGVKLDVDSRTRITVRNLRIREDTAKYLYNLDPDSAYYDPKSRSMRDNPFKGTHKGEDEVPFAGENSHKFTGEVLSVNNAQLFAWEAHKRGASVHALAEPTKLEVLKKEYVVKKEILKSEAQKAILEKYGGEEHLQNPDKELLYAQTENYVEYNRHGAVVKGDKRPTLRSRYEEDVFVNNHTSVWGSYWSDGEWGYACCHNKFPNSYCTGEMGKAAIKSSIITSEDDAAAASDVKSPSSHSSSEHESSSLSHSEEE
;
A
#
# COMPACT_ATOMS: atom_id res chain seq x y z
N MET A 1 36.28 12.99 29.84
CA MET A 1 36.89 12.77 28.52
C MET A 1 37.33 11.31 28.45
N ALA A 2 36.92 10.58 27.42
CA ALA A 2 37.20 9.16 27.26
C ALA A 2 38.72 8.91 27.32
N THR A 3 39.17 8.12 28.29
CA THR A 3 40.59 7.84 28.50
C THR A 3 41.09 6.91 27.41
N PHE A 4 41.61 7.50 26.33
CA PHE A 4 42.45 6.83 25.35
C PHE A 4 43.89 6.84 25.85
N THR A 5 44.62 5.76 25.59
CA THR A 5 46.02 5.62 25.99
C THR A 5 46.87 5.81 24.73
N PRO A 6 47.35 7.04 24.45
CA PRO A 6 48.13 7.30 23.25
C PRO A 6 49.43 6.50 23.31
N GLN A 7 49.65 5.66 22.31
CA GLN A 7 50.94 5.00 22.10
C GLN A 7 51.85 6.03 21.42
N ILE A 8 52.59 6.78 22.23
CA ILE A 8 53.48 7.84 21.74
C ILE A 8 54.76 7.18 21.20
N ALA A 9 55.26 7.66 20.05
CA ALA A 9 56.51 7.17 19.48
C ALA A 9 57.69 7.39 20.46
N PRO A 10 58.61 6.42 20.59
CA PRO A 10 59.80 6.59 21.43
C PRO A 10 60.63 7.83 21.05
N SER A 11 60.67 8.18 19.76
CA SER A 11 61.38 9.35 19.24
C SER A 11 60.74 10.68 19.65
N SER A 12 59.42 10.76 19.77
CA SER A 12 58.76 11.96 20.28
C SER A 12 58.92 12.08 21.79
N LEU A 13 58.88 10.96 22.54
CA LEU A 13 59.21 10.95 23.97
C LEU A 13 60.64 11.43 24.24
N LEU A 14 61.59 11.12 23.35
CA LEU A 14 62.98 11.60 23.45
C LEU A 14 63.10 13.09 23.13
N LYS A 15 62.28 13.64 22.23
CA LYS A 15 62.24 15.08 21.92
C LYS A 15 61.56 15.92 23.01
N THR A 16 60.64 15.36 23.77
CA THR A 16 59.93 16.05 24.86
C THR A 16 60.67 15.98 26.21
N LYS A 17 61.76 15.19 26.30
CA LYS A 17 62.56 15.07 27.53
C LYS A 17 63.16 16.39 28.02
N ASP A 18 63.33 17.37 27.16
CA ASP A 18 63.86 18.68 27.53
C ASP A 18 62.78 19.66 28.05
N ALA A 19 61.49 19.30 28.01
CA ALA A 19 60.37 20.22 28.33
C ALA A 19 59.52 19.85 29.56
N THR A 20 59.57 18.62 30.08
CA THR A 20 58.80 18.19 31.26
C THR A 20 59.49 16.99 31.95
N GLU A 21 59.84 17.13 33.23
CA GLU A 21 60.58 16.13 34.04
C GLU A 21 59.81 14.82 34.31
N ASP A 22 58.53 14.72 33.94
CA ASP A 22 57.75 13.50 34.07
C ASP A 22 57.60 12.77 32.73
N GLY A 23 58.33 11.67 32.55
CA GLY A 23 58.07 10.71 31.47
C GLY A 23 56.66 10.10 31.53
N PRO A 24 56.24 9.26 30.57
CA PRO A 24 54.90 8.69 30.57
C PRO A 24 54.66 7.88 31.85
N ARG A 25 53.81 8.42 32.74
CA ARG A 25 53.48 7.80 34.02
C ARG A 25 52.85 6.42 33.76
N ARG A 26 53.37 5.37 34.41
CA ARG A 26 52.74 4.04 34.38
C ARG A 26 51.33 4.17 34.95
N GLN A 27 50.34 3.69 34.22
CA GLN A 27 48.94 3.75 34.67
C GLN A 27 48.82 3.11 36.05
N THR A 28 48.10 3.78 36.94
CA THR A 28 47.81 3.22 38.26
C THR A 28 46.85 2.02 38.10
N LYS A 29 46.91 1.06 39.02
CA LYS A 29 46.00 -0.12 39.01
C LYS A 29 44.52 0.31 39.00
N GLU A 30 44.22 1.43 39.65
CA GLU A 30 42.88 2.03 39.68
C GLU A 30 42.46 2.59 38.33
N GLU A 31 43.35 3.26 37.60
CA GLU A 31 43.09 3.74 36.24
C GLU A 31 42.85 2.60 35.26
N TYR A 32 43.65 1.53 35.34
CA TYR A 32 43.44 0.34 34.51
C TYR A 32 42.09 -0.33 34.81
N ARG A 33 41.72 -0.42 36.09
CA ARG A 33 40.42 -0.95 36.50
C ARG A 33 39.28 -0.06 35.97
N LYS A 34 39.38 1.25 36.11
CA LYS A 34 38.41 2.23 35.57
C LYS A 34 38.30 2.12 34.05
N LEU A 35 39.41 1.96 33.34
CA LEU A 35 39.43 1.77 31.88
C LEU A 35 38.67 0.51 31.45
N LYS A 36 38.91 -0.60 32.14
CA LYS A 36 38.24 -1.87 31.88
C LYS A 36 36.75 -1.81 32.21
N GLU A 37 36.38 -1.23 33.35
CA GLU A 37 34.98 -1.02 33.74
C GLU A 37 34.26 -0.10 32.75
N LEU A 38 34.93 0.95 32.24
CA LEU A 38 34.39 1.80 31.19
C LEU A 38 34.22 1.06 29.86
N GLU A 39 35.15 0.17 29.49
CA GLU A 39 35.03 -0.66 28.29
C GLU A 39 33.88 -1.67 28.42
N GLU A 40 33.73 -2.31 29.58
CA GLU A 40 32.62 -3.22 29.87
C GLU A 40 31.28 -2.47 29.86
N ALA A 41 31.21 -1.27 30.45
CA ALA A 41 30.02 -0.42 30.42
C ALA A 41 29.67 0.06 29.00
N ARG A 42 30.68 0.30 28.14
CA ARG A 42 30.46 0.59 26.70
C ARG A 42 29.96 -0.63 25.94
N LYS A 43 30.53 -1.81 26.18
CA LYS A 43 30.05 -3.07 25.60
C LYS A 43 28.64 -3.42 26.06
N ALA A 44 28.27 -3.02 27.27
CA ALA A 44 26.90 -3.12 27.80
C ALA A 44 25.96 -2.02 27.27
N GLY A 45 26.45 -1.04 26.50
CA GLY A 45 25.66 0.07 25.97
C GLY A 45 25.21 1.10 27.00
N THR A 46 25.72 1.05 28.24
CA THR A 46 25.40 2.03 29.30
C THR A 46 26.14 3.35 29.13
N VAL A 47 27.34 3.30 28.53
CA VAL A 47 28.20 4.45 28.28
C VAL A 47 28.35 4.64 26.76
N PRO A 48 28.31 5.88 26.25
CA PRO A 48 28.50 6.14 24.83
C PRO A 48 29.83 5.58 24.31
N ALA A 49 29.81 5.20 23.03
CA ALA A 49 30.97 4.72 22.31
C ALA A 49 32.09 5.77 22.30
N MET A 50 33.30 5.32 21.99
CA MET A 50 34.44 6.21 21.83
C MET A 50 34.36 6.85 20.45
N THR A 51 34.41 8.18 20.36
CA THR A 51 34.40 8.89 19.08
C THR A 51 35.80 8.93 18.47
N ASP A 52 35.90 8.68 17.16
CA ASP A 52 37.14 8.86 16.39
C ASP A 52 37.46 10.35 16.27
N VAL A 53 38.69 10.73 16.60
CA VAL A 53 39.15 12.14 16.58
C VAL A 53 39.25 12.69 15.16
N GLU A 54 39.54 11.85 14.17
CA GLU A 54 39.71 12.32 12.79
C GLU A 54 38.41 12.29 11.99
N THR A 55 37.61 11.23 12.13
CA THR A 55 36.39 11.04 11.33
C THR A 55 35.11 11.48 12.04
N GLY A 56 35.16 11.70 13.36
CA GLY A 56 34.00 11.99 14.19
C GLY A 56 33.01 10.82 14.31
N SER A 57 33.36 9.64 13.78
CA SER A 57 32.50 8.45 13.80
C SER A 57 32.69 7.66 15.09
N ASP A 58 31.65 6.98 15.55
CA ASP A 58 31.71 6.13 16.73
C ASP A 58 32.52 4.85 16.46
N ILE A 59 33.49 4.57 17.33
CA ILE A 59 34.26 3.32 17.34
C ILE A 59 33.46 2.29 18.12
N ASN A 60 33.05 1.23 17.42
CA ASN A 60 32.29 0.13 18.01
C ASN A 60 33.06 -0.49 19.21
N PRO A 61 32.51 -0.49 20.44
CA PRO A 61 33.14 -1.04 21.64
C PRO A 61 33.44 -2.54 21.61
N HIS A 62 32.82 -3.28 20.69
CA HIS A 62 33.05 -4.71 20.51
C HIS A 62 34.27 -5.01 19.63
N ILE A 63 34.90 -4.01 19.02
CA ILE A 63 36.18 -4.18 18.32
C ILE A 63 37.25 -4.56 19.35
N PRO A 64 37.97 -5.69 19.19
CA PRO A 64 39.04 -6.06 20.11
C PRO A 64 40.09 -4.96 20.26
N HIS A 65 40.62 -4.80 21.47
CA HIS A 65 41.56 -3.73 21.82
C HIS A 65 42.76 -3.64 20.86
N TYR A 66 43.32 -4.79 20.44
CA TYR A 66 44.48 -4.82 19.54
C TYR A 66 44.19 -4.32 18.11
N ILE A 67 42.92 -4.31 17.67
CA ILE A 67 42.52 -3.74 16.38
C ILE A 67 42.25 -2.24 16.53
N ALA A 68 41.55 -1.85 17.60
CA ALA A 68 41.16 -0.47 17.86
C ALA A 68 42.35 0.42 18.26
N GLN A 69 43.34 -0.13 18.97
CA GLN A 69 44.51 0.62 19.40
C GLN A 69 45.43 0.91 18.20
N ALA A 70 45.61 2.19 17.88
CA ALA A 70 46.57 2.64 16.88
C ALA A 70 48.02 2.42 17.38
N PRO A 71 48.86 1.68 16.63
CA PRO A 71 50.27 1.55 16.96
C PRO A 71 51.04 2.87 16.93
N TRP A 72 52.13 2.94 17.69
CA TRP A 72 52.93 4.16 17.90
C TRP A 72 53.50 4.78 16.61
N TYR A 73 53.79 3.97 15.58
CA TYR A 73 54.39 4.44 14.33
C TYR A 73 53.40 5.17 13.41
N ILE A 74 52.10 5.10 13.69
CA ILE A 74 51.08 5.91 12.99
C ILE A 74 50.97 7.31 13.63
N GLY A 75 51.31 7.44 14.92
CA GLY A 75 51.35 8.75 15.59
C GLY A 75 49.97 9.39 15.82
N ALA A 76 48.94 8.58 16.09
CA ALA A 76 47.60 9.09 16.37
C ALA A 76 47.53 9.79 17.75
N ALA A 77 47.06 11.05 17.78
CA ALA A 77 46.89 11.81 19.01
C ALA A 77 45.71 11.32 19.87
N GLY A 78 44.80 10.55 19.27
CA GLY A 78 43.58 10.06 19.90
C GLY A 78 43.11 8.72 19.34
N PRO A 79 41.98 8.21 19.84
CA PRO A 79 41.41 6.96 19.34
C PRO A 79 40.96 7.13 17.90
N THR A 80 41.45 6.25 17.03
CA THR A 80 41.13 6.26 15.60
C THR A 80 41.26 4.87 15.02
N LEU A 81 40.48 4.57 13.99
CA LEU A 81 40.55 3.32 13.23
C LEU A 81 41.17 3.52 11.83
N LYS A 82 41.77 4.69 11.55
CA LYS A 82 42.36 5.01 10.25
C LYS A 82 43.49 4.07 9.85
N HIS A 83 44.26 3.53 10.80
CA HIS A 83 45.33 2.57 10.50
C HIS A 83 44.82 1.23 9.97
N GLN A 84 43.54 0.92 10.15
CA GLN A 84 42.91 -0.27 9.58
C GLN A 84 42.34 -0.01 8.19
N LYS A 85 42.30 1.25 7.72
CA LYS A 85 41.91 1.56 6.34
C LYS A 85 43.00 1.08 5.37
N PRO A 86 42.64 0.75 4.11
CA PRO A 86 43.61 0.33 3.12
C PRO A 86 44.78 1.31 2.97
N HIS A 87 46.01 0.84 3.16
CA HIS A 87 47.21 1.68 3.06
C HIS A 87 47.49 2.07 1.59
N PRO A 88 47.85 3.34 1.32
CA PRO A 88 48.12 3.81 -0.05
C PRO A 88 49.28 3.06 -0.70
N GLU A 89 50.31 2.68 0.06
CA GLU A 89 51.48 1.94 -0.46
C GLU A 89 51.13 0.54 -0.99
N ARG A 90 50.06 -0.08 -0.47
CA ARG A 90 49.60 -1.41 -0.91
C ARG A 90 48.61 -1.31 -2.06
N GLN A 91 48.02 -0.14 -2.29
CA GLN A 91 47.11 0.09 -3.40
C GLN A 91 47.91 0.18 -4.69
N LYS A 92 47.61 -0.72 -5.63
CA LYS A 92 48.17 -0.67 -6.97
C LYS A 92 47.34 0.30 -7.79
N GLU A 93 48.00 1.23 -8.47
CA GLU A 93 47.35 2.05 -9.50
C GLU A 93 47.05 1.14 -10.70
N LEU A 94 45.76 0.84 -10.87
CA LEU A 94 45.23 0.02 -11.94
C LEU A 94 44.64 0.91 -13.02
N ALA A 95 44.78 0.48 -14.27
CA ALA A 95 44.18 1.20 -15.38
C ALA A 95 42.66 1.05 -15.39
N ALA A 96 41.96 2.09 -15.86
CA ALA A 96 40.51 2.07 -15.99
C ALA A 96 40.06 1.12 -17.10
N ILE A 97 38.79 0.69 -17.06
CA ILE A 97 38.18 -0.22 -18.06
C ILE A 97 38.32 0.31 -19.50
N THR A 98 38.29 1.63 -19.68
CA THR A 98 38.42 2.29 -20.98
C THR A 98 39.85 2.37 -21.50
N GLN A 99 40.84 2.13 -20.65
CA GLN A 99 42.26 2.24 -21.01
C GLN A 99 42.77 0.89 -21.51
N TRP A 100 42.89 0.78 -22.83
CA TRP A 100 43.49 -0.38 -23.48
C TRP A 100 44.63 0.03 -24.42
N TYR A 101 45.38 -0.96 -24.88
CA TYR A 101 46.42 -0.79 -25.87
C TYR A 101 45.85 -0.21 -27.17
N LYS A 102 46.55 0.77 -27.74
CA LYS A 102 46.15 1.39 -29.00
C LYS A 102 46.45 0.43 -30.15
N ARG A 103 45.42 -0.09 -30.80
CA ARG A 103 45.55 -0.97 -31.97
C ARG A 103 45.63 -0.13 -33.25
N GLY A 104 46.31 -0.65 -34.27
CA GLY A 104 46.49 0.02 -35.56
C GLY A 104 47.81 0.78 -35.69
N VAL A 105 47.99 1.44 -36.84
CA VAL A 105 49.14 2.27 -37.18
C VAL A 105 48.75 3.74 -37.19
N SER A 106 49.73 4.63 -37.08
CA SER A 106 49.48 6.07 -37.24
C SER A 106 49.15 6.41 -38.70
N ASP A 107 48.39 7.48 -38.92
CA ASP A 107 48.03 7.94 -40.27
C ASP A 107 49.20 8.62 -41.00
N GLN A 108 50.31 8.89 -40.31
CA GLN A 108 51.46 9.59 -40.87
C GLN A 108 52.51 8.61 -41.41
N VAL A 109 52.74 8.68 -42.72
CA VAL A 109 53.76 7.88 -43.41
C VAL A 109 54.93 8.77 -43.81
N ALA A 110 56.15 8.34 -43.49
CA ALA A 110 57.36 9.03 -43.94
C ALA A 110 57.71 8.65 -45.38
N GLN A 111 58.14 9.63 -46.17
CA GLN A 111 58.52 9.44 -47.57
C GLN A 111 59.97 8.98 -47.76
N LYS A 112 60.80 9.04 -46.71
CA LYS A 112 62.22 8.67 -46.76
C LYS A 112 62.61 7.86 -45.53
N TYR A 113 63.57 6.94 -45.72
CA TYR A 113 64.11 6.14 -44.63
C TYR A 113 64.78 7.02 -43.58
N ARG A 114 64.42 6.80 -42.31
CA ARG A 114 64.96 7.51 -41.15
C ARG A 114 66.05 6.67 -40.50
N LYS A 115 67.14 7.30 -40.06
CA LYS A 115 68.23 6.61 -39.35
C LYS A 115 67.69 6.02 -38.04
N GLY A 116 67.87 4.72 -37.85
CA GLY A 116 67.33 3.98 -36.70
C GLY A 116 66.01 3.24 -37.00
N ALA A 117 65.41 3.45 -38.16
CA ALA A 117 64.24 2.71 -38.59
C ALA A 117 64.59 1.27 -38.98
N CYS A 118 63.59 0.40 -38.94
CA CYS A 118 63.66 -0.97 -39.40
C CYS A 118 64.18 -1.04 -40.83
N GLU A 119 65.23 -1.83 -41.06
CA GLU A 119 65.87 -1.90 -42.38
C GLU A 119 64.98 -2.55 -43.46
N ASN A 120 63.96 -3.30 -43.03
CA ASN A 120 63.01 -3.98 -43.92
C ASN A 120 61.89 -3.03 -44.39
N CYS A 121 61.11 -2.48 -43.45
CA CYS A 121 59.90 -1.71 -43.73
C CYS A 121 60.03 -0.19 -43.56
N GLY A 122 61.04 0.31 -42.84
CA GLY A 122 61.24 1.74 -42.61
C GLY A 122 60.47 2.37 -41.45
N ALA A 123 59.73 1.59 -40.63
CA ALA A 123 59.12 2.07 -39.39
C ALA A 123 60.16 2.21 -38.25
N MET A 124 59.99 3.19 -37.37
CA MET A 124 60.93 3.50 -36.26
C MET A 124 60.70 2.70 -34.97
N THR A 125 59.55 2.07 -34.85
CA THR A 125 59.01 1.50 -33.61
C THR A 125 59.56 0.12 -33.26
N HIS A 126 60.06 -0.63 -34.25
CA HIS A 126 60.56 -2.00 -34.07
C HIS A 126 61.86 -2.26 -34.87
N LYS A 127 62.55 -3.35 -34.55
CA LYS A 127 63.78 -3.80 -35.24
C LYS A 127 63.43 -4.78 -36.37
N ARG A 128 64.37 -4.99 -37.30
CA ARG A 128 64.20 -5.91 -38.45
C ARG A 128 63.74 -7.33 -38.07
N LYS A 129 64.16 -7.86 -36.92
CA LYS A 129 63.79 -9.20 -36.46
C LYS A 129 62.32 -9.32 -36.06
N ASP A 130 61.77 -8.24 -35.51
CA ASP A 130 60.39 -8.17 -35.00
C ASP A 130 59.47 -7.44 -35.99
N CYS A 131 59.88 -7.41 -37.27
CA CYS A 131 59.15 -6.74 -38.33
C CYS A 131 57.89 -7.52 -38.71
N LEU A 132 56.74 -6.86 -38.67
CA LEU A 132 55.44 -7.44 -39.05
C LEU A 132 55.28 -7.56 -40.57
N GLU A 133 56.03 -6.77 -41.32
CA GLU A 133 56.04 -6.81 -42.77
C GLU A 133 56.87 -7.98 -43.30
N ARG A 134 56.43 -8.53 -44.43
CA ARG A 134 57.13 -9.63 -45.09
C ARG A 134 58.60 -9.27 -45.33
N PRO A 135 59.57 -10.16 -44.98
CA PRO A 135 60.98 -9.91 -45.21
C PRO A 135 61.27 -9.69 -46.70
N ARG A 136 61.77 -8.50 -47.05
CA ARG A 136 62.13 -8.12 -48.42
C ARG A 136 63.59 -8.51 -48.72
N LYS A 137 63.87 -8.86 -49.97
CA LYS A 137 65.24 -9.16 -50.45
C LYS A 137 66.12 -7.91 -50.43
N ILE A 138 65.56 -6.77 -50.83
CA ILE A 138 66.16 -5.43 -50.73
C ILE A 138 65.22 -4.61 -49.85
N GLY A 139 65.69 -4.24 -48.66
CA GLY A 139 64.87 -3.55 -47.65
C GLY A 139 64.75 -2.04 -47.91
N ALA A 140 63.77 -1.41 -47.25
CA ALA A 140 63.47 0.02 -47.37
C ALA A 140 64.67 0.94 -47.08
N LYS A 141 65.68 0.47 -46.32
CA LYS A 141 66.94 1.19 -46.08
C LYS A 141 67.69 1.57 -47.36
N TYR A 142 67.61 0.73 -48.39
CA TYR A 142 68.37 0.91 -49.63
C TYR A 142 67.51 1.47 -50.77
N THR A 143 66.21 1.18 -50.79
CA THR A 143 65.31 1.57 -51.88
C THR A 143 64.44 2.78 -51.57
N ASN A 144 64.28 3.17 -50.29
CA ASN A 144 63.30 4.17 -49.82
C ASN A 144 61.84 3.91 -50.26
N ASP A 145 61.57 2.72 -50.78
CA ASP A 145 60.30 2.41 -51.43
C ASP A 145 59.35 1.68 -50.48
N SER A 146 58.07 2.06 -50.51
CA SER A 146 57.02 1.50 -49.65
C SER A 146 57.37 1.49 -48.16
N ILE A 147 57.52 2.68 -47.58
CA ILE A 147 57.78 2.87 -46.14
C ILE A 147 56.48 2.66 -45.36
N ALA A 148 56.53 1.81 -44.34
CA ALA A 148 55.39 1.58 -43.45
C ALA A 148 55.15 2.78 -42.52
N ALA A 149 53.88 2.99 -42.14
CA ALA A 149 53.54 3.93 -41.08
C ALA A 149 54.14 3.49 -39.73
N ASP A 150 54.42 4.44 -38.85
CA ASP A 150 54.90 4.10 -37.49
C ASP A 150 53.73 3.60 -36.62
N GLU A 151 53.99 2.58 -35.79
CA GLU A 151 53.00 2.08 -34.83
C GLU A 151 52.81 3.04 -33.64
N PHE A 152 51.68 2.93 -32.93
CA PHE A 152 51.47 3.72 -31.72
C PHE A 152 52.36 3.24 -30.56
N SER A 153 52.90 4.19 -29.80
CA SER A 153 53.58 3.89 -28.53
C SER A 153 52.59 3.32 -27.52
N GLN A 154 52.85 2.10 -27.02
CA GLN A 154 51.98 1.42 -26.08
C GLN A 154 52.26 1.86 -24.63
N PRO A 155 51.24 2.24 -23.85
CA PRO A 155 51.40 2.52 -22.43
C PRO A 155 51.65 1.23 -21.63
N ASN A 156 52.35 1.34 -20.48
CA ASN A 156 52.50 0.21 -19.56
C ASN A 156 51.28 0.11 -18.63
N ILE A 157 50.26 -0.61 -19.12
CA ILE A 157 48.97 -0.76 -18.43
C ILE A 157 49.09 -1.85 -17.36
N LYS A 158 48.89 -1.48 -16.09
CA LYS A 158 48.74 -2.44 -14.98
C LYS A 158 47.26 -2.76 -14.80
N LEU A 159 46.90 -4.01 -15.00
CA LEU A 159 45.54 -4.52 -14.91
C LEU A 159 45.44 -5.62 -13.86
N ASP A 160 44.23 -5.81 -13.35
CA ASP A 160 43.86 -6.91 -12.47
C ASP A 160 43.78 -8.26 -13.18
N TYR A 161 43.56 -9.33 -12.41
CA TYR A 161 43.45 -10.69 -12.93
C TYR A 161 42.31 -10.82 -13.96
N ASP A 162 41.14 -10.29 -13.62
CA ASP A 162 39.94 -10.32 -14.47
C ASP A 162 40.12 -9.41 -15.67
N ALA A 163 40.58 -8.17 -15.44
CA ALA A 163 40.80 -7.20 -16.50
C ALA A 163 41.84 -7.66 -17.54
N LYS A 164 42.87 -8.45 -17.16
CA LYS A 164 43.81 -9.04 -18.14
C LYS A 164 43.18 -10.10 -19.03
N ARG A 165 42.16 -10.80 -18.52
CA ARG A 165 41.50 -11.94 -19.17
C ARG A 165 40.15 -11.60 -19.77
N ASP A 166 39.73 -10.35 -19.63
CA ASP A 166 38.50 -9.89 -20.23
C ASP A 166 38.59 -10.02 -21.75
N ARG A 167 37.66 -10.81 -22.30
CA ARG A 167 37.52 -11.05 -23.73
C ARG A 167 37.18 -9.78 -24.48
N TRP A 168 36.51 -8.84 -23.81
CA TRP A 168 35.99 -7.61 -24.40
C TRP A 168 36.93 -6.41 -24.22
N ASN A 169 38.20 -6.65 -23.89
CA ASN A 169 39.20 -5.59 -23.83
C ASN A 169 39.39 -4.87 -25.18
N GLY A 170 39.22 -3.55 -25.18
CA GLY A 170 39.30 -2.72 -26.38
C GLY A 170 38.06 -2.81 -27.27
N PHE A 171 36.92 -3.22 -26.72
CA PHE A 171 35.64 -3.22 -27.43
C PHE A 171 35.20 -1.80 -27.78
N ASP A 172 34.89 -1.58 -29.06
CA ASP A 172 34.28 -0.33 -29.54
C ASP A 172 32.76 -0.44 -29.48
N ALA A 173 32.12 0.42 -28.68
CA ALA A 173 30.66 0.48 -28.56
C ALA A 173 29.97 0.76 -29.91
N SER A 174 30.65 1.44 -30.84
CA SER A 174 30.13 1.72 -32.18
C SER A 174 29.96 0.44 -33.01
N SER A 175 30.82 -0.56 -32.79
CA SER A 175 30.73 -1.86 -33.48
C SER A 175 29.46 -2.62 -33.10
N TYR A 176 29.03 -2.53 -31.84
CA TYR A 176 27.77 -3.10 -31.37
C TYR A 176 26.57 -2.52 -32.13
N ASN A 177 26.51 -1.20 -32.23
CA ASN A 177 25.45 -0.49 -32.94
C ASN A 177 25.47 -0.81 -34.45
N ALA A 178 26.65 -0.98 -35.03
CA ALA A 178 26.80 -1.22 -36.46
C ALA A 178 26.42 -2.65 -36.88
N GLN A 179 26.67 -3.66 -36.05
CA GLN A 179 26.41 -5.06 -36.37
C GLN A 179 25.12 -5.55 -35.72
N ALA A 180 25.12 -5.66 -34.39
CA ALA A 180 24.02 -6.29 -33.67
C ALA A 180 22.69 -5.54 -33.82
N VAL A 181 22.69 -4.21 -33.60
CA VAL A 181 21.44 -3.42 -33.69
C VAL A 181 20.87 -3.46 -35.12
N LYS A 182 21.71 -3.28 -36.15
CA LYS A 182 21.26 -3.36 -37.54
C LYS A 182 20.73 -4.74 -37.94
N GLU A 183 21.34 -5.80 -37.44
CA GLU A 183 20.85 -7.17 -37.64
C GLU A 183 19.46 -7.36 -36.99
N PHE A 184 19.26 -6.85 -35.77
CA PHE A 184 17.94 -6.86 -35.12
C PHE A 184 16.91 -6.02 -35.89
N ASP A 185 17.29 -4.84 -36.40
CA ASP A 185 16.42 -4.00 -37.21
C ASP A 185 15.99 -4.71 -38.50
N GLN A 186 16.93 -5.37 -39.20
CA GLN A 186 16.63 -6.16 -40.40
C GLN A 186 15.72 -7.35 -40.09
N LEU A 187 15.92 -8.01 -38.94
CA LEU A 187 15.06 -9.11 -38.49
C LEU A 187 13.64 -8.62 -38.18
N GLU A 188 13.49 -7.46 -37.54
CA GLU A 188 12.18 -6.86 -37.26
C GLU A 188 11.48 -6.41 -38.55
N GLU A 189 12.21 -5.84 -39.52
CA GLU A 189 11.68 -5.53 -40.86
C GLU A 189 11.22 -6.78 -41.60
N ALA A 190 12.00 -7.86 -41.56
CA ALA A 190 11.62 -9.13 -42.17
C ALA A 190 10.39 -9.73 -41.48
N ARG A 191 10.32 -9.70 -40.15
CA ARG A 191 9.13 -10.11 -39.38
C ARG A 191 7.90 -9.29 -39.74
N LYS A 192 8.05 -7.99 -39.93
CA LYS A 192 6.98 -7.08 -40.35
C LYS A 192 6.51 -7.39 -41.77
N LYS A 193 7.43 -7.65 -42.72
CA LYS A 193 7.09 -8.07 -44.08
C LYS A 193 6.35 -9.40 -44.11
N ILE A 194 6.82 -10.41 -43.38
CA ILE A 194 6.13 -11.71 -43.27
C ILE A 194 4.73 -11.53 -42.65
N ARG A 195 4.58 -10.64 -41.67
CA ARG A 195 3.27 -10.32 -41.09
C ARG A 195 2.36 -9.64 -42.11
N LEU A 196 2.88 -8.69 -42.90
CA LEU A 196 2.14 -8.01 -43.96
C LEU A 196 1.77 -8.96 -45.11
N GLU A 197 2.70 -9.79 -45.60
CA GLU A 197 2.44 -10.81 -46.63
C GLU A 197 1.33 -11.77 -46.19
N LYS A 198 1.34 -12.22 -44.93
CA LYS A 198 0.23 -13.00 -44.37
C LYS A 198 -1.09 -12.23 -44.33
N CYS A 199 -1.06 -10.91 -44.08
CA CYS A 199 -2.24 -10.04 -44.13
C CYS A 199 -2.70 -9.70 -45.56
N THR A 200 -1.82 -9.72 -46.56
CA THR A 200 -2.15 -9.40 -47.97
C THR A 200 -2.53 -10.63 -48.77
N ASP A 201 -1.93 -11.79 -48.48
CA ASP A 201 -2.38 -13.09 -48.99
C ASP A 201 -3.79 -13.45 -48.44
N SER A 202 -4.23 -12.73 -47.40
CA SER A 202 -5.61 -12.69 -46.93
C SER A 202 -6.38 -11.49 -47.53
N GLU A 203 -6.55 -11.45 -48.85
CA GLU A 203 -7.53 -10.58 -49.55
C GLU A 203 -8.29 -11.35 -50.66
N PRO A 204 -9.47 -10.89 -51.11
CA PRO A 204 -10.80 -11.16 -50.56
C PRO A 204 -11.59 -12.10 -51.49
N VAL A 205 -12.03 -13.26 -51.00
CA VAL A 205 -12.97 -14.10 -51.76
C VAL A 205 -14.40 -13.61 -51.52
N ASP A 206 -14.82 -12.61 -52.29
CA ASP A 206 -16.22 -12.20 -52.42
C ASP A 206 -17.01 -13.25 -53.23
N GLN A 207 -17.45 -14.31 -52.56
CA GLN A 207 -18.70 -15.01 -52.87
C GLN A 207 -19.42 -15.27 -51.55
N LYS A 208 -20.33 -14.36 -51.22
CA LYS A 208 -21.40 -14.43 -50.23
C LYS A 208 -21.67 -15.85 -49.73
N ASP A 209 -21.01 -16.18 -48.62
CA ASP A 209 -21.58 -16.49 -47.31
C ASP A 209 -20.46 -16.23 -46.27
N ASP A 210 -20.42 -14.99 -45.76
CA ASP A 210 -19.40 -14.30 -44.91
C ASP A 210 -18.99 -15.08 -43.64
N SER A 211 -17.69 -15.39 -43.43
CA SER A 211 -16.59 -14.53 -42.92
C SER A 211 -16.48 -14.47 -41.37
N THR A 212 -15.80 -15.46 -40.78
CA THR A 212 -15.44 -15.52 -39.33
C THR A 212 -14.14 -16.32 -39.08
N MET A 213 -13.04 -15.95 -39.72
CA MET A 213 -11.72 -16.48 -39.34
C MET A 213 -10.62 -15.44 -39.62
N LEU A 214 -10.29 -14.60 -38.63
CA LEU A 214 -9.08 -13.75 -38.53
C LEU A 214 -9.29 -12.21 -38.62
N ALA A 215 -10.48 -11.71 -38.27
CA ALA A 215 -10.68 -10.32 -37.85
C ALA A 215 -11.64 -10.24 -36.63
N GLU A 216 -11.38 -11.08 -35.62
CA GLU A 216 -12.31 -11.31 -34.51
C GLU A 216 -11.67 -11.10 -33.12
N GLU A 217 -10.90 -10.01 -32.98
CA GLU A 217 -10.54 -9.47 -31.66
C GLU A 217 -11.34 -8.22 -31.27
N ASP A 218 -12.09 -7.55 -32.18
CA ASP A 218 -12.73 -6.26 -31.85
C ASP A 218 -14.25 -6.15 -32.00
N ARG A 219 -15.00 -7.16 -32.47
CA ARG A 219 -16.48 -7.09 -32.52
C ARG A 219 -17.21 -8.43 -32.39
N ILE A 220 -17.27 -9.01 -31.19
CA ILE A 220 -18.41 -9.83 -30.77
C ILE A 220 -18.80 -9.44 -29.35
N ALA A 221 -19.63 -8.41 -29.25
CA ALA A 221 -20.58 -8.30 -28.16
C ALA A 221 -21.79 -9.17 -28.53
N LEU A 222 -22.20 -10.05 -27.61
CA LEU A 222 -23.43 -10.84 -27.59
C LEU A 222 -23.45 -12.14 -28.43
N LYS A 223 -22.76 -13.17 -27.96
CA LYS A 223 -23.29 -14.54 -27.73
C LYS A 223 -22.19 -15.45 -27.22
N ASP A 224 -22.38 -15.92 -25.98
CA ASP A 224 -21.74 -17.06 -25.29
C ASP A 224 -20.31 -17.38 -25.72
N VAL A 225 -19.36 -16.62 -25.15
CA VAL A 225 -17.91 -16.87 -25.28
C VAL A 225 -17.51 -17.82 -24.15
N ASP A 226 -17.23 -19.07 -24.52
CA ASP A 226 -16.64 -20.08 -23.64
C ASP A 226 -15.38 -19.53 -22.94
N GLU A 227 -15.37 -19.71 -21.62
CA GLU A 227 -14.37 -19.24 -20.63
C GLU A 227 -12.92 -19.67 -20.96
N ASP A 228 -12.72 -20.64 -21.86
CA ASP A 228 -11.43 -21.24 -22.18
C ASP A 228 -10.57 -20.43 -23.15
N LYS A 229 -11.14 -19.48 -23.91
CA LYS A 229 -10.37 -18.63 -24.86
C LYS A 229 -9.45 -17.62 -24.15
N TYR A 230 -9.75 -17.28 -22.89
CA TYR A 230 -8.92 -16.35 -22.10
C TYR A 230 -7.61 -16.96 -21.60
N ALA A 231 -7.44 -18.29 -21.65
CA ALA A 231 -6.22 -18.94 -21.20
C ALA A 231 -5.06 -18.86 -22.20
N GLU A 232 -5.33 -18.65 -23.50
CA GLU A 232 -4.29 -18.65 -24.55
C GLU A 232 -3.55 -17.32 -24.71
N HIS A 233 -4.16 -16.19 -24.33
CA HIS A 233 -3.52 -14.87 -24.43
C HIS A 233 -2.48 -14.57 -23.33
N ALA A 234 -2.29 -15.49 -22.37
CA ALA A 234 -1.28 -15.36 -21.31
C ALA A 234 0.14 -15.81 -21.72
N SER A 235 0.40 -16.04 -23.02
CA SER A 235 1.74 -16.39 -23.51
C SER A 235 2.63 -15.15 -23.61
N MET A 236 3.19 -14.73 -22.47
CA MET A 236 4.32 -13.80 -22.45
C MET A 236 5.51 -14.42 -23.21
N PRO A 237 6.05 -13.77 -24.26
CA PRO A 237 7.27 -14.23 -24.93
C PRO A 237 8.41 -14.48 -23.95
N GLY A 238 8.79 -15.76 -23.80
CA GLY A 238 9.88 -16.20 -22.93
C GLY A 238 9.57 -17.45 -22.09
N VAL A 239 8.30 -17.81 -21.91
CA VAL A 239 7.89 -19.02 -21.18
C VAL A 239 7.43 -20.07 -22.19
N LYS A 240 8.32 -20.98 -22.59
CA LYS A 240 7.94 -22.14 -23.40
C LYS A 240 7.04 -23.04 -22.54
N LEU A 241 5.74 -23.04 -22.83
CA LEU A 241 4.79 -23.98 -22.26
C LEU A 241 4.64 -25.13 -23.24
N ASP A 242 5.04 -26.33 -22.83
CA ASP A 242 4.80 -27.55 -23.59
C ASP A 242 3.30 -27.77 -23.77
N VAL A 243 2.90 -28.15 -24.99
CA VAL A 243 1.51 -28.20 -25.51
C VAL A 243 0.79 -29.50 -25.12
N ASP A 244 1.21 -30.19 -24.06
CA ASP A 244 0.52 -31.41 -23.60
C ASP A 244 -0.48 -31.09 -22.48
N SER A 245 -1.78 -31.20 -22.79
CA SER A 245 -2.92 -30.88 -21.91
C SER A 245 -2.99 -31.70 -20.62
N ARG A 246 -2.28 -32.84 -20.55
CA ARG A 246 -2.35 -33.81 -19.44
C ARG A 246 -1.26 -33.61 -18.37
N THR A 247 -0.21 -32.83 -18.67
CA THR A 247 0.90 -32.49 -17.76
C THR A 247 1.00 -30.98 -17.54
N ARG A 248 -0.11 -30.26 -17.70
CA ARG A 248 -0.24 -28.80 -17.63
C ARG A 248 -0.05 -28.27 -16.20
N ILE A 249 1.11 -28.52 -15.60
CA ILE A 249 1.59 -27.80 -14.43
C ILE A 249 2.16 -26.50 -14.99
N THR A 250 1.29 -25.52 -15.23
CA THR A 250 1.76 -24.16 -15.52
C THR A 250 2.54 -23.73 -14.27
N VAL A 251 3.87 -23.66 -14.35
CA VAL A 251 4.70 -23.02 -13.34
C VAL A 251 4.43 -21.52 -13.44
N ARG A 252 3.24 -21.10 -13.00
CA ARG A 252 2.93 -19.69 -12.85
C ARG A 252 3.83 -19.19 -11.73
N ASN A 253 4.52 -18.07 -11.99
CA ASN A 253 5.24 -17.40 -10.94
C ASN A 253 4.25 -17.07 -9.81
N LEU A 254 4.51 -17.55 -8.59
CA LEU A 254 3.65 -17.30 -7.43
C LEU A 254 3.60 -15.83 -7.03
N ARG A 255 4.58 -15.03 -7.50
CA ARG A 255 4.60 -13.60 -7.27
C ARG A 255 3.58 -12.92 -8.20
N ILE A 256 2.58 -12.31 -7.57
CA ILE A 256 1.63 -11.39 -8.18
C ILE A 256 2.41 -10.19 -8.73
N ARG A 257 2.18 -9.83 -10.01
CA ARG A 257 2.97 -8.80 -10.70
C ARG A 257 2.40 -7.40 -10.46
N GLU A 258 1.10 -7.33 -10.18
CA GLU A 258 0.33 -6.14 -9.83
C GLU A 258 0.79 -5.56 -8.49
N ASP A 259 1.17 -6.44 -7.55
CA ASP A 259 1.66 -6.06 -6.23
C ASP A 259 3.13 -5.65 -6.28
N THR A 260 3.36 -4.35 -6.10
CA THR A 260 4.71 -3.78 -5.97
C THR A 260 5.32 -4.15 -4.62
N ALA A 261 6.60 -4.52 -4.61
CA ALA A 261 7.29 -4.80 -3.36
C ALA A 261 7.53 -3.49 -2.59
N LYS A 262 7.43 -3.53 -1.26
CA LYS A 262 7.50 -2.32 -0.40
C LYS A 262 8.75 -1.45 -0.66
N TYR A 263 9.92 -2.06 -0.81
CA TYR A 263 11.19 -1.36 -1.08
C TYR A 263 11.32 -0.80 -2.51
N LEU A 264 10.36 -1.06 -3.40
CA LEU A 264 10.31 -0.50 -4.75
C LEU A 264 9.37 0.71 -4.86
N TYR A 265 8.64 1.05 -3.79
CA TYR A 265 7.80 2.26 -3.78
C TYR A 265 8.63 3.54 -3.91
N ASN A 266 9.80 3.58 -3.25
CA ASN A 266 10.77 4.65 -3.37
C ASN A 266 12.17 4.04 -3.52
N LEU A 267 12.91 4.42 -4.57
CA LEU A 267 14.26 3.95 -4.85
C LEU A 267 15.35 4.82 -4.21
N ASP A 268 14.98 5.94 -3.59
CA ASP A 268 15.91 6.78 -2.86
C ASP A 268 16.44 6.00 -1.64
N PRO A 269 17.77 5.94 -1.45
CA PRO A 269 18.39 5.14 -0.38
C PRO A 269 18.05 5.67 1.02
N ASP A 270 17.75 6.97 1.13
CA ASP A 270 17.41 7.66 2.39
C ASP A 270 15.90 7.72 2.65
N SER A 271 15.10 6.92 1.93
CA SER A 271 13.65 6.85 2.10
C SER A 271 13.25 6.07 3.37
N ALA A 272 12.33 5.12 3.28
CA ALA A 272 11.91 4.31 4.41
C ALA A 272 12.73 3.02 4.49
N TYR A 273 13.23 2.70 5.68
CA TYR A 273 13.96 1.46 5.90
C TYR A 273 13.03 0.24 5.74
N TYR A 274 13.43 -0.67 4.85
CA TYR A 274 12.83 -1.98 4.69
C TYR A 274 13.73 -3.05 5.31
N ASP A 275 13.21 -3.80 6.28
CA ASP A 275 13.90 -4.96 6.82
C ASP A 275 13.59 -6.20 5.93
N PRO A 276 14.55 -6.72 5.14
CA PRO A 276 14.32 -7.88 4.28
C PRO A 276 14.10 -9.17 5.06
N LYS A 277 14.48 -9.23 6.35
CA LYS A 277 14.30 -10.42 7.19
C LYS A 277 12.84 -10.61 7.59
N SER A 278 12.27 -9.60 8.23
CA SER A 278 10.85 -9.59 8.62
C SER A 278 9.92 -9.17 7.48
N ARG A 279 10.47 -8.68 6.35
CA ARG A 279 9.72 -8.11 5.21
C ARG A 279 8.83 -6.94 5.62
N SER A 280 9.26 -6.19 6.62
CA SER A 280 8.53 -5.06 7.18
C SER A 280 9.10 -3.72 6.74
N MET A 281 8.22 -2.78 6.40
CA MET A 281 8.57 -1.38 6.16
C MET A 281 7.81 -0.53 7.17
N ARG A 282 8.55 0.12 8.06
CA ARG A 282 7.93 0.75 9.23
C ARG A 282 7.40 2.14 8.93
N ASP A 283 8.24 2.97 8.34
CA ASP A 283 7.91 4.34 7.96
C ASP A 283 7.27 4.41 6.57
N ASN A 284 6.65 5.54 6.26
CA ASN A 284 6.04 5.81 4.96
C ASN A 284 7.14 6.09 3.91
N PRO A 285 7.25 5.31 2.81
CA PRO A 285 8.24 5.56 1.76
C PRO A 285 8.01 6.86 0.97
N PHE A 286 6.81 7.44 1.08
CA PHE A 286 6.40 8.68 0.41
C PHE A 286 6.53 9.93 1.28
N LYS A 287 7.21 9.84 2.43
CA LYS A 287 7.46 10.96 3.33
C LYS A 287 8.22 12.07 2.59
N GLY A 288 7.62 13.25 2.50
CA GLY A 288 8.19 14.41 1.78
C GLY A 288 7.71 14.56 0.33
N THR A 289 6.95 13.60 -0.19
CA THR A 289 6.18 13.82 -1.42
C THR A 289 4.89 14.59 -1.10
N HIS A 290 4.38 15.39 -2.04
CA HIS A 290 3.12 16.14 -1.87
C HIS A 290 1.85 15.27 -1.85
N LYS A 291 1.99 13.94 -1.88
CA LYS A 291 0.86 13.01 -1.89
C LYS A 291 0.36 12.80 -0.47
N GLY A 292 -0.95 12.94 -0.29
CA GLY A 292 -1.61 12.64 0.98
C GLY A 292 -1.61 11.13 1.28
N GLU A 293 -1.89 10.76 2.54
CA GLU A 293 -1.94 9.35 2.96
C GLU A 293 -3.01 8.55 2.20
N ASP A 294 -4.11 9.20 1.82
CA ASP A 294 -5.24 8.58 1.11
C ASP A 294 -4.98 8.31 -0.37
N GLU A 295 -4.01 9.03 -0.98
CA GLU A 295 -3.65 8.89 -2.39
C GLU A 295 -2.54 7.84 -2.61
N VAL A 296 -1.96 7.34 -1.52
CA VAL A 296 -0.77 6.52 -1.53
C VAL A 296 -1.15 5.05 -1.32
N PRO A 297 -0.67 4.11 -2.16
CA PRO A 297 -0.98 2.69 -2.01
C PRO A 297 -0.52 2.08 -0.67
N PHE A 298 0.53 2.66 -0.07
CA PHE A 298 1.11 2.18 1.18
C PHE A 298 1.72 3.32 2.00
N ALA A 299 1.06 3.68 3.10
CA ALA A 299 1.49 4.74 4.02
C ALA A 299 2.42 4.26 5.16
N GLY A 300 3.05 3.09 5.02
CA GLY A 300 3.88 2.49 6.07
C GLY A 300 3.09 1.58 7.03
N GLU A 301 3.77 0.59 7.62
CA GLU A 301 3.12 -0.33 8.57
C GLU A 301 2.76 0.32 9.89
N ASN A 302 3.49 1.35 10.33
CA ASN A 302 3.13 2.05 11.58
C ASN A 302 1.73 2.66 11.50
N SER A 303 1.35 3.21 10.35
CA SER A 303 -0.01 3.73 10.15
C SER A 303 -1.04 2.60 10.32
N HIS A 304 -0.83 1.47 9.65
CA HIS A 304 -1.74 0.32 9.69
C HIS A 304 -1.80 -0.40 11.06
N LYS A 305 -0.75 -0.32 11.88
CA LYS A 305 -0.70 -0.99 13.19
C LYS A 305 -1.61 -0.36 14.24
N PHE A 306 -1.94 0.92 14.09
CA PHE A 306 -2.77 1.65 15.06
C PHE A 306 -4.16 2.00 14.52
N THR A 307 -4.53 1.57 13.32
CA THR A 307 -5.86 1.77 12.76
C THR A 307 -6.84 0.66 13.16
N GLY A 308 -8.14 0.96 13.10
CA GLY A 308 -9.21 0.01 13.37
C GLY A 308 -9.45 -0.28 14.86
N GLU A 309 -9.76 -1.54 15.17
CA GLU A 309 -10.18 -1.98 16.50
C GLU A 309 -9.07 -1.96 17.57
N VAL A 310 -7.81 -1.85 17.16
CA VAL A 310 -6.67 -1.78 18.09
C VAL A 310 -6.84 -0.63 19.10
N LEU A 311 -7.36 0.51 18.64
CA LEU A 311 -7.64 1.65 19.52
C LEU A 311 -8.77 1.34 20.53
N SER A 312 -9.81 0.62 20.10
CA SER A 312 -10.95 0.29 20.97
C SER A 312 -10.52 -0.68 22.07
N VAL A 313 -9.67 -1.67 21.74
CA VAL A 313 -9.07 -2.63 22.66
C VAL A 313 -8.10 -1.95 23.62
N ASN A 314 -7.20 -1.10 23.11
CA ASN A 314 -6.30 -0.31 23.95
C ASN A 314 -7.07 0.57 24.94
N ASN A 315 -8.14 1.24 24.49
CA ASN A 315 -9.01 2.03 25.36
C ASN A 315 -9.75 1.17 26.39
N ALA A 316 -10.14 -0.06 26.03
CA ALA A 316 -10.73 -1.01 26.98
C ALA A 316 -9.70 -1.46 28.04
N GLN A 317 -8.45 -1.69 27.64
CA GLN A 317 -7.37 -2.03 28.56
C GLN A 317 -7.02 -0.87 29.51
N LEU A 318 -6.98 0.37 29.01
CA LEU A 318 -6.84 1.57 29.85
C LEU A 318 -7.99 1.67 30.86
N PHE A 319 -9.23 1.45 30.41
CA PHE A 319 -10.40 1.42 31.30
C PHE A 319 -10.29 0.34 32.38
N ALA A 320 -9.82 -0.87 32.05
CA ALA A 320 -9.57 -1.91 33.04
C ALA A 320 -8.55 -1.48 34.10
N TRP A 321 -7.44 -0.86 33.69
CA TRP A 321 -6.42 -0.38 34.62
C TRP A 321 -6.93 0.75 35.52
N GLU A 322 -7.76 1.64 34.99
CA GLU A 322 -8.41 2.69 35.79
C GLU A 322 -9.42 2.10 36.79
N ALA A 323 -10.25 1.15 36.34
CA ALA A 323 -11.21 0.46 37.20
C ALA A 323 -10.48 -0.32 38.32
N HIS A 324 -9.39 -0.99 37.98
CA HIS A 324 -8.55 -1.71 38.94
C HIS A 324 -7.91 -0.77 39.97
N LYS A 325 -7.40 0.40 39.55
CA LYS A 325 -6.90 1.43 40.47
C LYS A 325 -7.98 1.96 41.42
N ARG A 326 -9.24 1.99 40.97
CA ARG A 326 -10.40 2.38 41.78
C ARG A 326 -10.96 1.24 42.64
N GLY A 327 -10.36 0.05 42.61
CA GLY A 327 -10.74 -1.11 43.43
C GLY A 327 -11.75 -2.06 42.79
N ALA A 328 -12.16 -1.83 41.55
CA ALA A 328 -12.99 -2.79 40.81
C ALA A 328 -12.11 -3.88 40.18
N SER A 329 -12.30 -5.14 40.56
CA SER A 329 -11.59 -6.28 39.99
C SER A 329 -12.17 -6.67 38.63
N VAL A 330 -11.70 -6.01 37.57
CA VAL A 330 -12.07 -6.29 36.17
C VAL A 330 -10.79 -6.39 35.35
N HIS A 331 -10.66 -7.43 34.53
CA HIS A 331 -9.45 -7.68 33.73
C HIS A 331 -9.78 -7.89 32.25
N ALA A 332 -9.05 -7.21 31.37
CA ALA A 332 -9.35 -7.21 29.93
C ALA A 332 -9.25 -8.58 29.26
N LEU A 333 -8.28 -9.41 29.66
CA LEU A 333 -8.10 -10.74 29.08
C LEU A 333 -8.89 -11.85 29.80
N ALA A 334 -9.22 -11.65 31.08
CA ALA A 334 -9.85 -12.71 31.87
C ALA A 334 -11.38 -12.58 31.85
N GLU A 335 -11.90 -11.35 31.84
CA GLU A 335 -13.33 -11.04 31.81
C GLU A 335 -13.63 -10.01 30.70
N PRO A 336 -13.37 -10.32 29.42
CA PRO A 336 -13.47 -9.35 28.32
C PRO A 336 -14.89 -8.82 28.13
N THR A 337 -15.90 -9.69 28.17
CA THR A 337 -17.31 -9.32 27.96
C THR A 337 -17.84 -8.45 29.09
N LYS A 338 -17.52 -8.80 30.34
CA LYS A 338 -17.87 -8.01 31.53
C LYS A 338 -17.26 -6.61 31.47
N LEU A 339 -15.98 -6.52 31.10
CA LEU A 339 -15.32 -5.23 30.89
C LEU A 339 -16.04 -4.43 29.81
N GLU A 340 -16.34 -5.05 28.66
CA GLU A 340 -17.00 -4.37 27.55
C GLU A 340 -18.37 -3.81 27.94
N VAL A 341 -19.19 -4.58 28.67
CA VAL A 341 -20.48 -4.12 29.21
C VAL A 341 -20.27 -2.94 30.15
N LEU A 342 -19.36 -3.05 31.11
CA LEU A 342 -19.04 -1.96 32.03
C LEU A 342 -18.51 -0.71 31.32
N LYS A 343 -17.75 -0.88 30.23
CA LYS A 343 -17.24 0.22 29.41
C LYS A 343 -18.37 0.89 28.65
N LYS A 344 -19.32 0.14 28.07
CA LYS A 344 -20.50 0.70 27.41
C LYS A 344 -21.36 1.50 28.39
N GLU A 345 -21.63 0.93 29.56
CA GLU A 345 -22.33 1.65 30.64
C GLU A 345 -21.58 2.91 31.07
N TYR A 346 -20.25 2.83 31.18
CA TYR A 346 -19.41 3.98 31.53
C TYR A 346 -19.46 5.07 30.47
N VAL A 347 -19.46 4.73 29.17
CA VAL A 347 -19.58 5.72 28.08
C VAL A 347 -20.93 6.43 28.15
N VAL A 348 -22.03 5.70 28.32
CA VAL A 348 -23.37 6.29 28.47
C VAL A 348 -23.41 7.22 29.69
N LYS A 349 -22.93 6.75 30.86
CA LYS A 349 -22.85 7.58 32.08
C LYS A 349 -21.96 8.82 31.89
N LYS A 350 -20.85 8.69 31.15
CA LYS A 350 -19.93 9.79 30.85
C LYS A 350 -20.58 10.84 29.97
N GLU A 351 -21.40 10.46 28.99
CA GLU A 351 -22.15 11.41 28.15
C GLU A 351 -23.22 12.16 28.94
N ILE A 352 -23.95 11.44 29.80
CA ILE A 352 -24.93 12.06 30.71
C ILE A 352 -24.22 13.09 31.61
N LEU A 353 -23.14 12.70 32.28
CA LEU A 353 -22.35 13.61 33.14
C LEU A 353 -21.76 14.80 32.37
N LYS A 354 -21.34 14.62 31.11
CA LYS A 354 -20.88 15.73 30.26
C LYS A 354 -22.02 16.69 29.96
N SER A 355 -23.21 16.19 29.65
CA SER A 355 -24.39 17.01 29.36
C SER A 355 -24.85 17.78 30.60
N GLU A 356 -24.83 17.16 31.77
CA GLU A 356 -25.13 17.81 33.05
C GLU A 356 -24.08 18.86 33.39
N ALA A 357 -22.78 18.57 33.18
CA ALA A 357 -21.72 19.54 33.36
C ALA A 357 -21.84 20.73 32.41
N GLN A 358 -22.19 20.49 31.14
CA GLN A 358 -22.45 21.54 30.15
C GLN A 358 -23.63 22.42 30.59
N LYS A 359 -24.75 21.84 31.01
CA LYS A 359 -25.91 22.57 31.55
C LYS A 359 -25.53 23.37 32.79
N ALA A 360 -24.82 22.79 33.74
CA ALA A 360 -24.38 23.48 34.96
C ALA A 360 -23.41 24.63 34.67
N ILE A 361 -22.57 24.53 33.63
CA ILE A 361 -21.72 25.63 33.16
C ILE A 361 -22.58 26.72 32.53
N LEU A 362 -23.53 26.34 31.68
CA LEU A 362 -24.45 27.24 30.99
C LEU A 362 -25.30 28.06 31.98
N GLU A 363 -25.82 27.41 33.02
CA GLU A 363 -26.58 28.06 34.11
C GLU A 363 -25.72 29.04 34.93
N LYS A 364 -24.44 28.73 35.15
CA LYS A 364 -23.53 29.56 35.96
C LYS A 364 -22.99 30.77 35.23
N TYR A 365 -22.69 30.63 33.94
CA TYR A 365 -22.01 31.66 33.15
C TYR A 365 -22.93 32.34 32.13
N GLY A 366 -24.15 31.84 31.92
CA GLY A 366 -25.09 32.35 30.91
C GLY A 366 -24.64 32.05 29.47
N GLY A 367 -25.52 32.26 28.50
CA GLY A 367 -25.21 32.06 27.06
C GLY A 367 -26.16 31.16 26.27
N GLU A 368 -27.29 30.74 26.86
CA GLU A 368 -28.34 29.98 26.16
C GLU A 368 -28.84 30.68 24.89
N GLU A 369 -28.92 32.01 24.92
CA GLU A 369 -29.39 32.85 23.81
C GLU A 369 -28.51 32.76 22.56
N HIS A 370 -27.24 32.38 22.69
CA HIS A 370 -26.31 32.22 21.56
C HIS A 370 -26.25 30.77 21.04
N LEU A 371 -26.83 29.82 21.77
CA LEU A 371 -26.88 28.40 21.38
C LEU A 371 -28.12 28.08 20.55
N GLN A 372 -29.21 28.82 20.78
CA GLN A 372 -30.40 28.79 19.93
C GLN A 372 -30.07 29.49 18.61
N ASN A 373 -29.72 28.68 17.60
CA ASN A 373 -29.60 29.21 16.25
C ASN A 373 -31.00 29.72 15.84
N PRO A 374 -31.16 31.00 15.46
CA PRO A 374 -32.46 31.50 15.02
C PRO A 374 -32.95 30.67 13.82
N ASP A 375 -34.27 30.61 13.63
CA ASP A 375 -34.88 29.82 12.56
C ASP A 375 -34.18 30.08 11.22
N LYS A 376 -33.95 29.02 10.42
CA LYS A 376 -33.21 29.12 9.16
C LYS A 376 -33.81 30.17 8.22
N GLU A 377 -35.12 30.39 8.30
CA GLU A 377 -35.84 31.43 7.56
C GLU A 377 -35.37 32.85 7.91
N LEU A 378 -35.04 33.10 9.17
CA LEU A 378 -34.48 34.37 9.65
C LEU A 378 -33.00 34.52 9.30
N LEU A 379 -32.25 33.40 9.24
CA LEU A 379 -30.82 33.40 8.90
C LEU A 379 -30.56 33.63 7.41
N TYR A 380 -31.36 33.00 6.53
CA TYR A 380 -31.16 33.07 5.09
C TYR A 380 -31.99 34.15 4.41
N ALA A 381 -33.00 34.73 5.09
CA ALA A 381 -33.91 35.74 4.56
C ALA A 381 -34.52 35.39 3.18
N GLN A 382 -34.51 34.11 2.81
CA GLN A 382 -35.02 33.57 1.56
C GLN A 382 -36.30 32.80 1.88
N THR A 383 -37.39 33.18 1.21
CA THR A 383 -38.72 32.56 1.39
C THR A 383 -38.91 31.31 0.52
N GLU A 384 -37.88 30.87 -0.21
CA GLU A 384 -37.98 29.80 -1.19
C GLU A 384 -37.22 28.56 -0.73
N ASN A 385 -37.95 27.52 -0.36
CA ASN A 385 -37.38 26.20 -0.11
C ASN A 385 -37.07 25.52 -1.45
N TYR A 386 -35.79 25.33 -1.75
CA TYR A 386 -35.35 24.61 -2.94
C TYR A 386 -35.72 23.12 -2.86
N VAL A 387 -36.51 22.64 -3.83
CA VAL A 387 -36.97 21.25 -3.92
C VAL A 387 -36.53 20.64 -5.24
N GLU A 388 -35.67 19.62 -5.17
CA GLU A 388 -35.24 18.84 -6.33
C GLU A 388 -36.21 17.69 -6.59
N TYR A 389 -36.71 17.59 -7.82
CA TYR A 389 -37.57 16.49 -8.26
C TYR A 389 -36.77 15.53 -9.15
N ASN A 390 -36.95 14.22 -8.98
CA ASN A 390 -36.43 13.26 -9.95
C ASN A 390 -37.20 13.34 -11.28
N ARG A 391 -36.71 12.65 -12.31
CA ARG A 391 -37.38 12.55 -13.64
C ARG A 391 -38.81 11.98 -13.57
N HIS A 392 -39.16 11.29 -12.49
CA HIS A 392 -40.49 10.72 -12.21
C HIS A 392 -41.37 11.64 -11.35
N GLY A 393 -40.92 12.86 -11.00
CA GLY A 393 -41.67 13.83 -10.22
C GLY A 393 -41.69 13.61 -8.70
N ALA A 394 -40.92 12.66 -8.17
CA ALA A 394 -40.76 12.46 -6.73
C ALA A 394 -39.66 13.36 -6.17
N VAL A 395 -39.90 13.95 -5.00
CA VAL A 395 -38.94 14.84 -4.32
C VAL A 395 -37.72 14.03 -3.87
N VAL A 396 -36.54 14.40 -4.35
CA VAL A 396 -35.24 13.80 -3.99
C VAL A 396 -34.59 14.57 -2.84
N LYS A 397 -34.72 15.89 -2.83
CA LYS A 397 -34.11 16.77 -1.84
C LYS A 397 -35.04 17.96 -1.57
N GLY A 398 -35.30 18.25 -0.31
CA GLY A 398 -36.28 19.25 0.13
C GLY A 398 -37.51 18.62 0.79
N ASP A 399 -38.35 19.45 1.38
CA ASP A 399 -39.52 18.99 2.14
C ASP A 399 -40.60 18.45 1.20
N LYS A 400 -41.20 17.31 1.58
CA LYS A 400 -42.34 16.75 0.86
C LYS A 400 -43.52 17.71 1.00
N ARG A 401 -44.30 17.89 -0.09
CA ARG A 401 -45.51 18.74 -0.05
C ARG A 401 -46.41 18.28 1.10
N PRO A 402 -46.84 19.19 2.00
CA PRO A 402 -47.77 18.83 3.06
C PRO A 402 -49.06 18.30 2.44
N THR A 403 -49.64 17.27 3.04
CA THR A 403 -50.94 16.74 2.63
C THR A 403 -51.99 17.83 2.81
N LEU A 404 -52.73 18.16 1.75
CA LEU A 404 -53.81 19.15 1.85
C LEU A 404 -54.90 18.61 2.79
N ARG A 405 -55.06 19.26 3.95
CA ARG A 405 -56.22 19.06 4.83
C ARG A 405 -57.40 19.86 4.26
N SER A 406 -58.63 19.36 4.35
CA SER A 406 -59.78 20.14 3.90
C SER A 406 -60.00 21.38 4.79
N ARG A 407 -60.85 22.30 4.31
CA ARG A 407 -61.22 23.53 5.03
C ARG A 407 -61.94 23.28 6.36
N TYR A 408 -62.47 22.08 6.56
CA TYR A 408 -63.16 21.69 7.79
C TYR A 408 -62.19 21.01 8.74
N GLU A 409 -62.42 21.14 10.04
CA GLU A 409 -61.65 20.42 11.06
C GLU A 409 -61.91 18.91 10.92
N GLU A 410 -61.01 18.22 10.24
CA GLU A 410 -61.01 16.76 10.15
C GLU A 410 -60.58 16.16 11.50
N ASP A 411 -61.09 14.96 11.81
CA ASP A 411 -60.74 14.20 13.01
C ASP A 411 -61.15 14.86 14.36
N VAL A 412 -62.18 15.70 14.36
CA VAL A 412 -62.80 16.18 15.61
C VAL A 412 -63.75 15.12 16.14
N PHE A 413 -63.29 14.37 17.14
CA PHE A 413 -64.10 13.39 17.83
C PHE A 413 -64.81 14.01 19.05
N VAL A 414 -66.12 14.12 18.96
CA VAL A 414 -66.95 14.60 20.07
C VAL A 414 -67.08 13.48 21.13
N ASN A 415 -67.10 13.82 22.42
CA ASN A 415 -67.47 12.91 23.54
C ASN A 415 -66.76 11.52 23.57
N ASN A 416 -65.44 11.51 23.31
CA ASN A 416 -64.55 10.35 23.40
C ASN A 416 -64.87 9.19 22.42
N HIS A 417 -65.50 9.51 21.29
CA HIS A 417 -65.62 8.56 20.18
C HIS A 417 -64.29 8.46 19.41
N THR A 418 -64.03 7.35 18.72
CA THR A 418 -62.87 7.20 17.81
C THR A 418 -63.26 7.34 16.33
N SER A 419 -64.53 7.66 16.08
CA SER A 419 -65.13 7.74 14.75
C SER A 419 -66.10 8.92 14.71
N VAL A 420 -66.18 9.62 13.59
CA VAL A 420 -67.13 10.74 13.40
C VAL A 420 -68.57 10.22 13.32
N TRP A 421 -69.54 11.03 13.73
CA TRP A 421 -70.97 10.73 13.56
C TRP A 421 -71.33 10.51 12.09
N GLY A 422 -72.06 9.43 11.78
CA GLY A 422 -72.37 9.04 10.39
C GLY A 422 -71.36 8.06 9.78
N SER A 423 -70.38 7.61 10.56
CA SER A 423 -69.46 6.52 10.16
C SER A 423 -70.10 5.13 10.18
N TYR A 424 -71.31 4.99 10.74
CA TYR A 424 -72.08 3.74 10.79
C TYR A 424 -73.54 3.97 10.41
N TRP A 425 -74.16 2.98 9.79
CA TRP A 425 -75.55 3.01 9.31
C TRP A 425 -76.23 1.66 9.57
N SER A 426 -77.38 1.67 10.25
CA SER A 426 -78.24 0.49 10.38
C SER A 426 -79.71 0.86 10.57
N ASP A 427 -80.60 0.13 9.87
CA ASP A 427 -82.06 0.26 9.92
C ASP A 427 -82.60 1.69 9.72
N GLY A 428 -82.03 2.44 8.76
CA GLY A 428 -82.50 3.78 8.42
C GLY A 428 -81.95 4.91 9.30
N GLU A 429 -81.05 4.59 10.22
CA GLU A 429 -80.46 5.55 11.17
C GLU A 429 -78.93 5.56 11.10
N TRP A 430 -78.34 6.76 11.20
CA TRP A 430 -76.90 6.97 11.26
C TRP A 430 -76.39 6.90 12.70
N GLY A 431 -75.18 6.41 12.88
CA GLY A 431 -74.52 6.28 14.19
C GLY A 431 -73.00 6.39 14.13
N TYR A 432 -72.36 6.15 15.28
CA TYR A 432 -70.91 6.08 15.43
C TYR A 432 -70.39 4.65 15.17
N ALA A 433 -69.36 4.47 14.33
CA ALA A 433 -68.76 3.15 14.08
C ALA A 433 -68.04 2.55 15.30
N CYS A 434 -67.55 3.37 16.22
CA CYS A 434 -66.84 2.87 17.39
C CYS A 434 -67.72 2.09 18.38
N CYS A 435 -68.96 2.54 18.64
CA CYS A 435 -69.86 1.93 19.62
C CYS A 435 -71.27 1.58 19.09
N HIS A 436 -71.54 1.83 17.80
CA HIS A 436 -72.85 1.66 17.12
C HIS A 436 -74.01 2.44 17.75
N ASN A 437 -73.71 3.47 18.55
CA ASN A 437 -74.75 4.30 19.13
C ASN A 437 -75.39 5.19 18.05
N LYS A 438 -76.72 5.20 18.02
CA LYS A 438 -77.56 5.92 17.06
C LYS A 438 -78.07 7.27 17.61
N PHE A 439 -77.49 7.77 18.71
CA PHE A 439 -77.77 9.13 19.21
C PHE A 439 -76.56 10.08 19.05
N PRO A 440 -76.75 11.24 18.39
CA PRO A 440 -75.68 12.22 18.21
C PRO A 440 -75.29 12.84 19.55
N ASN A 441 -73.99 13.09 19.76
CA ASN A 441 -73.40 13.64 20.99
C ASN A 441 -73.58 12.78 22.25
N SER A 442 -73.88 11.49 22.11
CA SER A 442 -73.78 10.55 23.24
C SER A 442 -72.32 10.33 23.64
N TYR A 443 -72.06 9.89 24.88
CA TYR A 443 -70.73 9.42 25.27
C TYR A 443 -70.45 8.04 24.65
N CYS A 444 -69.21 7.82 24.23
CA CYS A 444 -68.78 6.54 23.69
C CYS A 444 -68.89 5.42 24.74
N THR A 445 -69.66 4.39 24.41
CA THR A 445 -69.82 3.18 25.23
C THR A 445 -68.84 2.07 24.85
N GLY A 446 -67.94 2.32 23.88
CA GLY A 446 -66.94 1.38 23.40
C GLY A 446 -67.53 0.07 22.88
N GLU A 447 -66.77 -1.02 23.02
CA GLU A 447 -67.17 -2.36 22.55
C GLU A 447 -68.36 -2.94 23.32
N MET A 448 -68.57 -2.51 24.57
CA MET A 448 -69.70 -2.90 25.40
C MET A 448 -71.04 -2.46 24.79
N GLY A 449 -71.08 -1.28 24.16
CA GLY A 449 -72.25 -0.81 23.42
C GLY A 449 -72.61 -1.69 22.22
N LYS A 450 -71.61 -2.16 21.48
CA LYS A 450 -71.80 -3.09 20.35
C LYS A 450 -72.34 -4.44 20.82
N ALA A 451 -71.85 -4.95 21.94
CA ALA A 451 -72.33 -6.21 22.52
C ALA A 451 -73.80 -6.10 22.97
N ALA A 452 -74.17 -4.99 23.63
CA ALA A 452 -75.54 -4.73 24.06
C ALA A 452 -76.52 -4.65 22.88
N ILE A 453 -76.17 -3.92 21.81
CA ILE A 453 -77.01 -3.80 20.61
C ILE A 453 -77.15 -5.15 19.90
N LYS A 454 -76.06 -5.93 19.78
CA LYS A 454 -76.13 -7.31 19.24
C LYS A 454 -77.04 -8.20 20.08
N SER A 455 -76.96 -8.14 21.41
CA SER A 455 -77.84 -8.92 22.29
C SER A 455 -79.32 -8.52 22.16
N SER A 456 -79.62 -7.22 21.98
CA SER A 456 -81.01 -6.78 21.77
C SER A 456 -81.61 -7.26 20.45
N ILE A 457 -80.78 -7.41 19.41
CA ILE A 457 -81.20 -7.95 18.10
C ILE A 457 -81.50 -9.45 18.22
N ILE A 458 -80.67 -10.21 18.95
CA ILE A 458 -80.88 -11.64 19.18
C ILE A 458 -82.18 -11.90 19.98
N THR A 459 -82.46 -11.09 21.01
CA THR A 459 -83.71 -11.22 21.77
C THR A 459 -84.96 -10.91 20.96
N SER A 460 -84.88 -10.11 19.89
CA SER A 460 -86.01 -9.86 18.99
C SER A 460 -86.22 -10.96 17.94
N GLU A 461 -85.22 -11.81 17.70
CA GLU A 461 -85.31 -12.95 16.76
C GLU A 461 -85.78 -14.24 17.47
N ASP A 462 -85.46 -14.43 18.75
CA ASP A 462 -85.89 -15.59 19.54
C ASP A 462 -87.38 -15.56 19.94
N ASP A 463 -88.01 -14.39 20.05
CA ASP A 463 -89.47 -14.25 20.27
C ASP A 463 -90.30 -14.57 19.00
N ALA A 464 -89.66 -14.67 17.82
CA ALA A 464 -90.32 -15.03 16.56
C ALA A 464 -90.23 -16.54 16.23
N ALA A 465 -89.36 -17.31 16.90
CA ALA A 465 -89.09 -18.71 16.59
C ALA A 465 -89.83 -19.74 17.48
N ALA A 466 -90.60 -19.30 18.49
CA ALA A 466 -91.34 -20.17 19.42
C ALA A 466 -92.77 -20.55 18.98
N ALA A 467 -93.14 -20.33 17.70
CA ALA A 467 -94.49 -20.57 17.19
C ALA A 467 -94.53 -21.32 15.84
N SER A 468 -93.90 -22.50 15.74
CA SER A 468 -94.40 -23.58 14.85
C SER A 468 -93.60 -24.87 15.09
N ASP A 469 -94.27 -25.86 15.66
CA ASP A 469 -93.76 -27.19 15.94
C ASP A 469 -94.23 -28.20 14.86
N VAL A 470 -93.51 -29.32 14.76
CA VAL A 470 -93.94 -30.65 14.26
C VAL A 470 -93.77 -31.04 12.76
N LYS A 471 -92.86 -32.04 12.57
CA LYS A 471 -92.90 -33.31 11.77
C LYS A 471 -91.87 -33.56 10.63
N SER A 472 -91.17 -34.69 10.84
CA SER A 472 -90.11 -35.43 10.11
C SER A 472 -90.63 -36.36 8.97
N PRO A 473 -89.86 -37.32 8.36
CA PRO A 473 -88.41 -37.48 8.05
C PRO A 473 -88.10 -38.08 6.63
N SER A 474 -86.83 -38.46 6.38
CA SER A 474 -86.22 -39.32 5.31
C SER A 474 -85.55 -38.59 4.14
N SER A 475 -84.44 -39.00 3.51
CA SER A 475 -83.39 -40.03 3.71
C SER A 475 -82.30 -39.81 2.62
N HIS A 476 -81.09 -40.36 2.82
CA HIS A 476 -79.99 -40.58 1.83
C HIS A 476 -79.28 -39.33 1.25
N SER A 477 -78.00 -39.31 0.89
CA SER A 477 -76.83 -40.20 0.99
C SER A 477 -75.57 -39.37 0.64
N SER A 478 -74.40 -39.96 0.93
CA SER A 478 -73.13 -39.89 0.18
C SER A 478 -72.23 -38.64 0.20
N SER A 479 -70.99 -38.96 0.61
CA SER A 479 -69.67 -38.58 0.06
C SER A 479 -69.08 -37.18 0.32
N GLU A 480 -68.05 -37.17 1.18
CA GLU A 480 -66.66 -36.82 0.87
C GLU A 480 -66.40 -35.61 -0.06
N HIS A 481 -65.79 -34.53 0.44
CA HIS A 481 -64.32 -34.35 0.41
C HIS A 481 -63.88 -33.02 1.04
N GLU A 482 -62.66 -33.08 1.56
CA GLU A 482 -61.86 -32.08 2.28
C GLU A 482 -61.60 -30.76 1.53
N SER A 483 -61.47 -29.67 2.29
CA SER A 483 -60.18 -29.02 2.51
C SER A 483 -60.28 -27.95 3.62
N SER A 484 -59.62 -28.25 4.74
CA SER A 484 -59.38 -27.31 5.85
C SER A 484 -58.10 -26.52 5.59
N SER A 485 -58.13 -25.23 5.85
CA SER A 485 -56.99 -24.53 6.47
C SER A 485 -57.47 -23.30 7.26
N LEU A 486 -57.52 -23.47 8.58
CA LEU A 486 -57.45 -22.43 9.61
C LEU A 486 -56.13 -21.65 9.44
N SER A 487 -56.10 -20.31 9.40
CA SER A 487 -56.22 -19.36 10.51
C SER A 487 -55.21 -19.58 11.64
N HIS A 488 -54.34 -18.58 11.89
CA HIS A 488 -54.19 -17.82 13.16
C HIS A 488 -53.64 -18.65 14.35
N SER A 489 -52.77 -18.17 15.23
CA SER A 489 -52.19 -16.85 15.51
C SER A 489 -51.25 -17.03 16.72
N GLU A 490 -50.31 -16.09 16.86
CA GLU A 490 -49.84 -15.50 18.14
C GLU A 490 -49.09 -16.43 19.13
N GLU A 491 -47.78 -16.21 19.28
CA GLU A 491 -47.17 -15.34 20.30
C GLU A 491 -47.26 -15.93 21.72
N GLU A 492 -46.09 -16.35 22.22
CA GLU A 492 -45.43 -15.75 23.39
C GLU A 492 -43.90 -15.80 23.18
#